data_AF-A0AAE2BQB6-F1
#
_entry.id   AF-A0AAE2BQB6-F1
#
_cell.length_a   1.000
_cell.length_b   1.000
_cell.length_c   1.000
_cell.angle_alpha   90.00
_cell.angle_beta   90.00
_cell.angle_gamma   90.00
#
_symmetry.space_group_name_H-M   'P 1'
#
loop_
_entity.id
_entity.type
_entity.pdbx_description
1 polymer ?
#
loop_
_entity_poly.entity_id
_entity_poly.type
_entity_poly.pdbx_seq_one_letter_code
_entity_poly.pdbx_strand_id
1 'polypeptide(L)'
;MYFWRKGKPPRSSPKEQESGDGDPPLLALEARHKLARVSGGEELNVLWRRVKTSATLLTYLKSKARIMAVPHLAHTSCGIKQLDGVGLVDKNGIPLSGWSRNVDISSFDSADEETWTALSSEEGSLDEQDGVYISELLKSVQMVTDVMESLVKRIIMAESETAIEKQKVTVGQEEIKKKAVQIENMSIKLEEMEQFAMGTNSILNEMRQRVEDLVEETSRQRQRAAENEQELCRVKQDFESLKSYVSTLISVRETLLSSEKQFQTIEKHFERPLLNTMDITWRSG
;
A
#
# COMPACT_ATOMS: atom_id res chain seq x y z
N MET A 1 -74.24 50.24 -35.48
CA MET A 1 -75.38 50.73 -36.29
C MET A 1 -75.58 52.20 -35.92
N TYR A 2 -75.42 53.23 -36.75
CA TYR A 2 -75.31 53.43 -38.21
C TYR A 2 -74.26 54.54 -38.45
N PHE A 3 -73.26 54.29 -39.30
CA PHE A 3 -73.09 54.93 -40.63
C PHE A 3 -73.16 56.45 -40.64
N TRP A 4 -72.07 57.11 -41.05
CA TRP A 4 -72.12 58.11 -42.13
C TRP A 4 -70.74 58.22 -42.80
N ARG A 5 -70.70 57.91 -44.11
CA ARG A 5 -69.60 58.20 -45.02
C ARG A 5 -70.22 58.91 -46.23
N LYS A 6 -69.54 59.98 -46.67
CA LYS A 6 -69.36 60.49 -48.05
C LYS A 6 -69.83 61.93 -48.28
N GLY A 7 -68.95 62.68 -48.97
CA GLY A 7 -69.34 63.79 -49.85
C GLY A 7 -68.33 64.93 -49.94
N LYS A 8 -67.42 64.90 -50.93
CA LYS A 8 -66.69 66.08 -51.47
C LYS A 8 -67.62 66.86 -52.46
N PRO A 9 -67.14 67.92 -53.17
CA PRO A 9 -66.89 69.34 -52.81
C PRO A 9 -67.82 70.27 -53.67
N PRO A 10 -67.62 71.62 -53.80
CA PRO A 10 -66.62 72.18 -54.72
C PRO A 10 -66.02 73.55 -54.35
N ARG A 11 -65.11 73.96 -55.24
CA ARG A 11 -64.22 75.12 -55.35
C ARG A 11 -64.82 76.52 -55.08
N SER A 12 -63.99 77.38 -54.48
CA SER A 12 -63.73 78.72 -54.96
C SER A 12 -62.28 79.15 -54.59
N SER A 13 -61.57 79.63 -55.60
CA SER A 13 -60.33 80.43 -55.52
C SER A 13 -60.63 81.72 -56.32
N PRO A 14 -59.77 82.75 -56.37
CA PRO A 14 -58.50 83.00 -55.67
C PRO A 14 -58.41 84.43 -55.09
N LYS A 15 -57.35 84.75 -54.33
CA LYS A 15 -56.51 85.94 -54.56
C LYS A 15 -55.10 85.69 -54.05
N GLU A 16 -54.17 86.12 -54.88
CA GLU A 16 -52.73 85.97 -54.82
C GLU A 16 -52.11 86.69 -53.62
N GLN A 17 -51.03 86.13 -53.08
CA GLN A 17 -49.87 86.94 -52.73
C GLN A 17 -48.59 86.11 -52.83
N GLU A 18 -47.73 86.60 -53.72
CA GLU A 18 -46.38 86.14 -54.03
C GLU A 18 -45.45 86.18 -52.81
N SER A 19 -44.51 85.25 -52.77
CA SER A 19 -43.08 85.44 -52.51
C SER A 19 -42.57 84.11 -51.96
N GLY A 20 -41.79 83.39 -52.75
CA GLY A 20 -40.36 83.65 -52.79
C GLY A 20 -39.70 82.35 -52.39
N ASP A 21 -39.68 81.43 -53.35
CA ASP A 21 -38.80 80.27 -53.36
C ASP A 21 -37.36 80.81 -53.28
N GLY A 22 -36.84 80.85 -52.06
CA GLY A 22 -35.50 81.34 -51.76
C GLY A 22 -34.72 80.17 -51.19
N ASP A 23 -33.74 79.70 -51.97
CA ASP A 23 -32.64 78.89 -51.45
C ASP A 23 -32.22 79.41 -50.06
N PRO A 24 -31.94 78.52 -49.09
CA PRO A 24 -31.43 78.96 -47.80
C PRO A 24 -30.19 79.83 -48.05
N PRO A 25 -30.05 81.00 -47.40
CA PRO A 25 -28.87 81.83 -47.61
C PRO A 25 -27.63 80.98 -47.37
N LEU A 26 -26.69 80.98 -48.33
CA LEU A 26 -25.46 80.17 -48.33
C LEU A 26 -24.74 80.16 -46.96
N LEU A 27 -24.86 81.26 -46.20
CA LEU A 27 -24.35 81.41 -44.83
C LEU A 27 -24.98 80.44 -43.80
N ALA A 28 -26.25 80.08 -43.93
CA ALA A 28 -26.93 79.14 -43.02
C ALA A 28 -26.57 77.67 -43.32
N LEU A 29 -26.35 77.34 -44.59
CA LEU A 29 -25.83 76.04 -45.02
C LEU A 29 -24.35 75.89 -44.63
N GLU A 30 -23.53 76.92 -44.82
CA GLU A 30 -22.13 76.94 -44.35
C GLU A 30 -22.02 76.88 -42.82
N ALA A 31 -22.90 77.56 -42.09
CA ALA A 31 -22.92 77.49 -40.62
C ALA A 31 -23.30 76.09 -40.13
N ARG A 32 -24.29 75.44 -40.75
CA ARG A 32 -24.66 74.05 -40.43
C ARG A 32 -23.55 73.06 -40.78
N HIS A 33 -22.88 73.25 -41.92
CA HIS A 33 -21.78 72.39 -42.35
C HIS A 33 -20.52 72.58 -41.49
N LYS A 34 -20.29 73.79 -40.97
CA LYS A 34 -19.23 74.07 -39.98
C LYS A 34 -19.56 73.50 -38.60
N LEU A 35 -20.78 73.67 -38.11
CA LEU A 35 -21.19 73.15 -36.80
C LEU A 35 -21.17 71.61 -36.76
N ALA A 36 -21.61 70.95 -37.84
CA ALA A 36 -21.51 69.49 -37.98
C ALA A 36 -20.07 68.97 -38.14
N ARG A 37 -19.18 69.76 -38.78
CA ARG A 37 -17.74 69.43 -38.84
C ARG A 37 -17.04 69.61 -37.49
N VAL A 38 -17.47 70.58 -36.68
CA VAL A 38 -16.94 70.80 -35.33
C VAL A 38 -17.43 69.70 -34.39
N SER A 39 -18.73 69.35 -34.40
CA SER A 39 -19.25 68.28 -33.54
C SER A 39 -18.69 66.89 -33.91
N GLY A 40 -18.51 66.60 -35.21
CA GLY A 40 -17.86 65.36 -35.65
C GLY A 40 -16.38 65.26 -35.26
N GLY A 41 -15.69 66.40 -35.11
CA GLY A 41 -14.32 66.46 -34.64
C GLY A 41 -14.17 66.19 -33.14
N GLU A 42 -15.12 66.68 -32.34
CA GLU A 42 -15.18 66.45 -30.89
C GLU A 42 -15.49 64.99 -30.55
N GLU A 43 -16.47 64.38 -31.24
CA GLU A 43 -16.79 62.96 -31.11
C GLU A 43 -15.61 62.06 -31.51
N LEU A 44 -14.90 62.41 -32.58
CA LEU A 44 -13.69 61.68 -33.01
C LEU A 44 -12.56 61.77 -31.97
N ASN A 45 -12.38 62.93 -31.33
CA ASN A 45 -11.39 63.12 -30.26
C ASN A 45 -11.74 62.30 -29.01
N VAL A 46 -13.01 62.22 -28.62
CA VAL A 46 -13.48 61.35 -27.51
C VAL A 46 -13.22 59.89 -27.83
N LEU A 47 -13.62 59.41 -29.02
CA LEU A 47 -13.35 58.05 -29.46
C LEU A 47 -11.86 57.73 -29.49
N TRP A 48 -11.03 58.65 -29.98
CA TRP A 48 -9.58 58.49 -30.02
C TRP A 48 -8.98 58.33 -28.62
N ARG A 49 -9.40 59.16 -27.64
CA ARG A 49 -8.98 59.02 -26.23
C ARG A 49 -9.38 57.66 -25.66
N ARG A 50 -10.65 57.24 -25.84
CA ARG A 50 -11.13 55.92 -25.39
C ARG A 50 -10.31 54.77 -25.98
N VAL A 51 -10.04 54.81 -27.28
CA VAL A 51 -9.24 53.79 -27.97
C VAL A 51 -7.81 53.77 -27.41
N LYS A 52 -7.20 54.94 -27.18
CA LYS A 52 -5.86 55.05 -26.60
C LYS A 52 -5.81 54.46 -25.18
N THR A 53 -6.77 54.79 -24.32
CA THR A 53 -6.86 54.24 -22.96
C THR A 53 -7.07 52.73 -22.98
N SER A 54 -7.99 52.23 -23.80
CA SER A 54 -8.22 50.79 -23.98
C SER A 54 -6.98 50.05 -24.47
N ALA A 55 -6.23 50.63 -25.41
CA ALA A 55 -4.98 50.04 -25.90
C ALA A 55 -3.91 49.92 -24.80
N THR A 56 -3.76 50.94 -23.96
CA THR A 56 -2.83 50.92 -22.83
C THR A 56 -3.21 49.86 -21.80
N LEU A 57 -4.49 49.77 -21.43
CA LEU A 57 -4.98 48.79 -20.45
C LEU A 57 -4.89 47.35 -20.97
N LEU A 58 -5.17 47.12 -22.26
CA LEU A 58 -4.95 45.81 -22.89
C LEU A 58 -3.47 45.44 -22.90
N THR A 59 -2.58 46.41 -23.11
CA THR A 59 -1.13 46.19 -23.05
C THR A 59 -0.67 45.84 -21.63
N TYR A 60 -1.24 46.49 -20.61
CA TYR A 60 -1.01 46.14 -19.20
C TYR A 60 -1.46 44.70 -18.90
N LEU A 61 -2.70 44.34 -19.25
CA LEU A 61 -3.22 42.98 -19.04
C LEU A 61 -2.35 41.93 -19.74
N LYS A 62 -1.92 42.22 -20.98
CA LYS A 62 -1.03 41.34 -21.73
C LYS A 62 0.33 41.17 -21.03
N SER A 63 0.90 42.25 -20.49
CA SER A 63 2.14 42.19 -19.71
C SER A 63 1.97 41.36 -18.44
N LYS A 64 0.89 41.62 -17.69
CA LYS A 64 0.57 40.89 -16.46
C LYS A 64 0.35 39.40 -16.72
N ALA A 65 -0.37 39.04 -17.79
CA ALA A 65 -0.55 37.65 -18.22
C ALA A 65 0.78 36.95 -18.52
N ARG A 66 1.72 37.65 -19.18
CA ARG A 66 3.05 37.09 -19.49
C ARG A 66 3.86 36.81 -18.23
N ILE A 67 3.84 37.72 -17.26
CA ILE A 67 4.53 37.54 -15.96
C ILE A 67 3.93 36.33 -15.23
N MET A 68 2.59 36.25 -15.18
CA MET A 68 1.86 35.16 -14.53
C MET A 68 2.02 33.80 -15.22
N ALA A 69 2.32 33.76 -16.52
CA ALA A 69 2.57 32.52 -17.25
C ALA A 69 3.93 31.88 -16.93
N VAL A 70 4.84 32.61 -16.29
CA VAL A 70 6.18 32.15 -15.95
C VAL A 70 6.21 31.82 -14.46
N PRO A 71 6.35 30.55 -14.04
CA PRO A 71 6.16 30.15 -12.65
C PRO A 71 6.98 30.96 -11.64
N HIS A 72 8.30 31.07 -11.81
CA HIS A 72 9.15 31.81 -10.89
C HIS A 72 8.78 33.30 -10.77
N LEU A 73 8.33 33.92 -11.88
CA LEU A 73 7.84 35.31 -11.86
C LEU A 73 6.45 35.42 -11.24
N ALA A 74 5.59 34.44 -11.48
CA ALA A 74 4.26 34.34 -10.88
C ALA A 74 4.35 34.25 -9.34
N HIS A 75 5.30 33.47 -8.81
CA HIS A 75 5.56 33.44 -7.37
C HIS A 75 5.87 34.84 -6.83
N THR A 76 6.77 35.58 -7.49
CA THR A 76 7.11 36.96 -7.05
C THR A 76 5.96 37.94 -7.24
N SER A 77 5.23 37.87 -8.36
CA SER A 77 4.14 38.79 -8.70
C SER A 77 2.90 38.58 -7.82
N CYS A 78 2.63 37.34 -7.42
CA CYS A 78 1.55 37.00 -6.51
C CYS A 78 1.99 37.10 -5.04
N GLY A 79 3.23 37.50 -4.77
CA GLY A 79 3.80 37.61 -3.42
C GLY A 79 3.90 36.28 -2.67
N ILE A 80 3.97 35.16 -3.39
CA ILE A 80 4.06 33.83 -2.80
C ILE A 80 5.48 33.56 -2.34
N LYS A 81 5.63 33.23 -1.05
CA LYS A 81 6.90 32.85 -0.42
C LYS A 81 6.78 31.48 0.22
N GLN A 82 7.89 30.75 0.29
CA GLN A 82 7.97 29.51 1.05
C GLN A 82 8.42 29.81 2.48
N LEU A 83 7.61 29.44 3.46
CA LEU A 83 7.91 29.56 4.89
C LEU A 83 8.15 28.17 5.48
N ASP A 84 9.24 28.04 6.22
CA ASP A 84 9.67 26.76 6.77
C ASP A 84 8.63 26.22 7.77
N GLY A 85 8.25 24.94 7.64
CA GLY A 85 7.20 24.28 8.44
C GLY A 85 5.74 24.66 8.11
N VAL A 86 5.47 25.77 7.42
CA VAL A 86 4.11 26.24 7.07
C VAL A 86 3.78 26.05 5.59
N GLY A 87 4.80 26.00 4.72
CA GLY A 87 4.63 25.79 3.28
C GLY A 87 4.55 27.11 2.50
N LEU A 88 3.79 27.14 1.40
CA LEU A 88 3.64 28.34 0.57
C LEU A 88 2.62 29.30 1.20
N VAL A 89 2.98 30.59 1.25
CA VAL A 89 2.27 31.66 1.94
C VAL A 89 2.15 32.88 1.02
N ASP A 90 1.00 33.57 1.04
CA ASP A 90 0.72 34.77 0.25
C ASP A 90 1.42 36.04 0.79
N LYS A 91 1.34 37.16 0.06
CA LYS A 91 1.83 38.49 0.42
C LYS A 91 1.42 38.95 1.83
N ASN A 92 0.24 38.52 2.28
CA ASN A 92 -0.34 38.85 3.59
C ASN A 92 0.06 37.86 4.71
N GLY A 93 0.92 36.87 4.45
CA GLY A 93 1.28 35.86 5.44
C GLY A 93 0.25 34.74 5.61
N ILE A 94 -0.77 34.67 4.75
CA ILE A 94 -1.83 33.65 4.81
C ILE A 94 -1.36 32.37 4.10
N PRO A 95 -1.40 31.19 4.77
CA PRO A 95 -1.04 29.93 4.14
C PRO A 95 -1.97 29.62 2.96
N LEU A 96 -1.39 29.20 1.84
CA LEU A 96 -2.19 28.84 0.66
C LEU A 96 -3.12 27.65 0.92
N SER A 97 -2.81 26.78 1.89
CA SER A 97 -3.67 25.67 2.33
C SER A 97 -5.02 26.12 2.92
N GLY A 98 -5.15 27.38 3.35
CA GLY A 98 -6.40 27.96 3.84
C GLY A 98 -7.27 28.60 2.76
N TRP A 99 -6.83 28.60 1.50
CA TRP A 99 -7.57 29.21 0.40
C TRP A 99 -8.84 28.39 0.08
N SER A 100 -10.01 29.03 0.16
CA SER A 100 -11.29 28.41 -0.20
C SER A 100 -11.30 28.00 -1.68
N ARG A 101 -11.59 26.74 -1.98
CA ARG A 101 -11.66 26.22 -3.36
C ARG A 101 -12.71 26.93 -4.23
N ASN A 102 -13.58 27.75 -3.62
CA ASN A 102 -14.63 28.53 -4.27
C ASN A 102 -14.19 29.97 -4.54
N VAL A 103 -14.56 30.48 -5.72
CA VAL A 103 -14.28 31.87 -6.13
C VAL A 103 -15.29 32.79 -5.45
N ASP A 104 -14.97 33.30 -4.27
CA ASP A 104 -15.70 34.45 -3.71
C ASP A 104 -15.15 35.72 -4.35
N ILE A 105 -15.82 36.17 -5.41
CA ILE A 105 -15.52 37.41 -6.15
C ILE A 105 -15.80 38.66 -5.29
N SER A 106 -16.39 38.50 -4.10
CA SER A 106 -16.88 39.60 -3.24
C SER A 106 -15.82 40.28 -2.37
N SER A 107 -14.58 39.79 -2.36
CA SER A 107 -13.52 40.26 -1.45
C SER A 107 -12.27 40.77 -2.19
N PHE A 108 -12.46 41.57 -3.24
CA PHE A 108 -11.35 42.28 -3.89
C PHE A 108 -11.37 43.76 -3.50
N ASP A 109 -10.96 44.03 -2.27
CA ASP A 109 -10.51 45.35 -1.86
C ASP A 109 -9.01 45.25 -1.58
N SER A 110 -8.19 45.42 -2.62
CA SER A 110 -6.75 45.48 -2.44
C SER A 110 -6.18 46.66 -3.22
N ALA A 111 -6.11 47.79 -2.53
CA ALA A 111 -4.92 48.62 -2.33
C ALA A 111 -3.80 48.57 -3.39
N ASP A 112 -4.14 48.76 -4.66
CA ASP A 112 -3.20 49.20 -5.70
C ASP A 112 -3.69 50.54 -6.28
N GLU A 113 -4.10 51.42 -5.37
CA GLU A 113 -4.64 52.76 -5.64
C GLU A 113 -3.59 53.71 -6.27
N GLU A 114 -2.30 53.35 -6.23
CA GLU A 114 -1.21 54.24 -6.65
C GLU A 114 -0.99 54.25 -8.17
N THR A 115 -1.40 53.22 -8.92
CA THR A 115 -1.26 53.21 -10.39
C THR A 115 -2.50 53.79 -11.09
N TRP A 116 -3.68 53.66 -10.50
CA TRP A 116 -4.95 54.03 -11.11
C TRP A 116 -5.30 55.51 -10.97
N THR A 117 -4.81 56.17 -9.91
CA THR A 117 -4.99 57.60 -9.67
C THR A 117 -4.16 58.49 -10.61
N ALA A 118 -3.08 57.97 -11.20
CA ALA A 118 -2.26 58.71 -12.16
C ALA A 118 -2.92 58.84 -13.54
N LEU A 119 -3.66 57.81 -13.99
CA LEU A 119 -4.32 57.81 -15.30
C LEU A 119 -5.63 58.62 -15.35
N SER A 120 -6.22 58.92 -14.19
CA SER A 120 -7.47 59.69 -14.09
C SER A 120 -7.26 61.20 -13.91
N SER A 121 -6.03 61.62 -13.55
CA SER A 121 -5.73 63.01 -13.16
C SER A 121 -5.14 63.86 -14.30
N GLU A 122 -4.60 63.23 -15.34
CA GLU A 122 -3.78 63.93 -16.35
C GLU A 122 -4.45 63.93 -17.73
N GLU A 123 -5.55 64.67 -17.92
CA GLU A 123 -5.82 65.35 -19.20
C GLU A 123 -7.07 66.23 -19.10
N GLY A 124 -6.97 67.46 -19.62
CA GLY A 124 -7.98 68.53 -19.49
C GLY A 124 -9.41 68.18 -19.94
N SER A 125 -10.37 68.79 -19.23
CA SER A 125 -11.83 68.71 -19.42
C SER A 125 -12.30 67.36 -19.98
N LEU A 126 -12.24 66.33 -19.14
CA LEU A 126 -12.94 65.08 -19.39
C LEU A 126 -14.44 65.36 -19.46
N ASP A 127 -15.04 64.97 -20.58
CA ASP A 127 -16.49 64.86 -20.71
C ASP A 127 -16.99 63.81 -19.71
N GLU A 128 -18.13 64.08 -19.06
CA GLU A 128 -18.66 63.28 -17.95
C GLU A 128 -18.91 61.81 -18.38
N GLN A 129 -19.25 61.59 -19.66
CA GLN A 129 -19.37 60.23 -20.23
C GLN A 129 -18.04 59.49 -20.38
N ASP A 130 -16.92 60.18 -20.61
CA ASP A 130 -15.61 59.57 -20.81
C ASP A 130 -15.04 59.04 -19.48
N GLY A 131 -15.28 59.77 -18.39
CA GLY A 131 -14.91 59.34 -17.04
C GLY A 131 -15.63 58.06 -16.60
N VAL A 132 -16.93 57.94 -16.89
CA VAL A 132 -17.72 56.73 -16.57
C VAL A 132 -17.19 55.51 -17.34
N TYR A 133 -16.96 55.66 -18.65
CA TYR A 133 -16.42 54.58 -19.49
C TYR A 133 -15.04 54.10 -19.00
N ILE A 134 -14.13 55.04 -18.70
CA ILE A 134 -12.79 54.70 -18.21
C ILE A 134 -12.89 53.98 -16.86
N SER A 135 -13.76 54.44 -15.94
CA SER A 135 -13.98 53.77 -14.65
C SER A 135 -14.48 52.33 -14.79
N GLU A 136 -15.44 52.07 -15.68
CA GLU A 136 -15.95 50.71 -15.94
C GLU A 136 -14.89 49.80 -16.56
N LEU A 137 -14.08 50.35 -17.47
CA LEU A 137 -12.99 49.63 -18.11
C LEU A 137 -11.88 49.27 -17.11
N LEU A 138 -11.54 50.20 -16.21
CA LEU A 138 -10.60 49.97 -15.11
C LEU A 138 -11.10 48.87 -14.16
N LYS A 139 -12.38 48.93 -13.76
CA LYS A 139 -13.01 47.85 -12.97
C LYS A 139 -12.93 46.50 -13.68
N SER A 140 -13.16 46.48 -14.99
CA SER A 140 -13.08 45.26 -15.79
C SER A 140 -11.65 44.69 -15.84
N VAL A 141 -10.64 45.55 -16.02
CA VAL A 141 -9.22 45.19 -16.01
C VAL A 141 -8.80 44.66 -14.64
N GLN A 142 -9.26 45.30 -13.56
CA GLN A 142 -9.01 44.86 -12.19
C GLN A 142 -9.64 43.48 -11.94
N MET A 143 -10.91 43.27 -12.28
CA MET A 143 -11.55 41.96 -12.16
C MET A 143 -10.81 40.86 -12.93
N VAL A 144 -10.40 41.12 -14.16
CA VAL A 144 -9.62 40.15 -14.97
C VAL A 144 -8.29 39.83 -14.29
N THR A 145 -7.61 40.86 -13.82
CA THR A 145 -6.33 40.75 -13.10
C THR A 145 -6.44 39.90 -11.84
N ASP A 146 -7.48 40.13 -11.05
CA ASP A 146 -7.78 39.44 -9.81
C ASP A 146 -8.12 37.95 -10.04
N VAL A 147 -8.92 37.68 -11.07
CA VAL A 147 -9.23 36.31 -11.51
C VAL A 147 -7.97 35.60 -11.97
N MET A 148 -7.10 36.27 -12.74
CA MET A 148 -5.82 35.71 -13.18
C MET A 148 -4.91 35.38 -11.99
N GLU A 149 -4.76 36.28 -11.02
CA GLU A 149 -3.98 36.04 -9.81
C GLU A 149 -4.52 34.84 -9.02
N SER A 150 -5.84 34.76 -8.81
CA SER A 150 -6.50 33.64 -8.12
C SER A 150 -6.30 32.30 -8.84
N LEU A 151 -6.38 32.27 -10.17
CA LEU A 151 -6.10 31.07 -10.95
C LEU A 151 -4.65 30.62 -10.82
N VAL A 152 -3.71 31.55 -10.91
CA VAL A 152 -2.26 31.28 -10.81
C VAL A 152 -1.91 30.73 -9.43
N LYS A 153 -2.42 31.34 -8.35
CA LYS A 153 -2.19 30.85 -6.98
C LYS A 153 -2.69 29.41 -6.79
N ARG A 154 -3.86 29.07 -7.37
CA ARG A 154 -4.37 27.68 -7.35
C ARG A 154 -3.53 26.71 -8.15
N ILE A 155 -3.01 27.12 -9.31
CA ILE A 155 -2.10 26.28 -10.11
C ILE A 155 -0.84 25.99 -9.30
N ILE A 156 -0.24 27.01 -8.69
CA ILE A 156 0.97 26.87 -7.85
C ILE A 156 0.70 25.92 -6.66
N MET A 157 -0.45 26.04 -6.00
CA MET A 157 -0.85 25.10 -4.95
C MET A 157 -0.91 23.66 -5.46
N ALA A 158 -1.68 23.43 -6.55
CA ALA A 158 -1.87 22.10 -7.11
C ALA A 158 -0.54 21.47 -7.56
N GLU A 159 0.37 22.26 -8.14
CA GLU A 159 1.72 21.83 -8.52
C GLU A 159 2.54 21.43 -7.29
N SER A 160 2.52 22.24 -6.21
CA SER A 160 3.24 21.95 -4.97
C SER A 160 2.71 20.70 -4.26
N GLU A 161 1.39 20.53 -4.16
CA GLU A 161 0.75 19.34 -3.60
C GLU A 161 1.09 18.09 -4.42
N THR A 162 1.05 18.20 -5.75
CA THR A 162 1.42 17.11 -6.66
C THR A 162 2.89 16.72 -6.49
N ALA A 163 3.79 17.69 -6.31
CA ALA A 163 5.22 17.42 -6.07
C ALA A 163 5.44 16.69 -4.73
N ILE A 164 4.76 17.13 -3.67
CA ILE A 164 4.80 16.47 -2.36
C ILE A 164 4.27 15.04 -2.46
N GLU A 165 3.13 14.83 -3.13
CA GLU A 165 2.54 13.51 -3.24
C GLU A 165 3.41 12.57 -4.09
N LYS A 166 4.02 13.07 -5.16
CA LYS A 166 5.06 12.32 -5.90
C LYS A 166 6.20 11.88 -4.99
N GLN A 167 6.71 12.78 -4.13
CA GLN A 167 7.77 12.43 -3.19
C GLN A 167 7.33 11.33 -2.22
N LYS A 168 6.14 11.41 -1.64
CA LYS A 168 5.61 10.35 -0.76
C LYS A 168 5.51 9.00 -1.47
N VAL A 169 5.03 8.97 -2.72
CA VAL A 169 4.95 7.75 -3.53
C VAL A 169 6.34 7.16 -3.75
N THR A 170 7.35 7.99 -4.05
CA THR A 170 8.73 7.49 -4.22
C THR A 170 9.29 6.87 -2.95
N VAL A 171 9.13 7.52 -1.80
CA VAL A 171 9.55 7.00 -0.49
C VAL A 171 8.81 5.70 -0.15
N GLY A 172 7.49 5.67 -0.34
CA GLY A 172 6.68 4.47 -0.12
C GLY A 172 7.12 3.29 -1.00
N GLN A 173 7.48 3.55 -2.26
CA GLN A 173 7.98 2.53 -3.17
C GLN A 173 9.32 1.93 -2.71
N GLU A 174 10.21 2.75 -2.15
CA GLU A 174 11.48 2.28 -1.58
C GLU A 174 11.25 1.40 -0.34
N GLU A 175 10.33 1.80 0.54
CA GLU A 175 9.95 1.00 1.69
C GLU A 175 9.32 -0.34 1.30
N ILE A 176 8.46 -0.35 0.29
CA ILE A 176 7.85 -1.58 -0.24
C ILE A 176 8.94 -2.51 -0.77
N LYS A 177 9.91 -2.00 -1.55
CA LYS A 177 11.05 -2.80 -2.03
C LYS A 177 11.85 -3.39 -0.87
N LYS A 178 12.13 -2.60 0.16
CA LYS A 178 12.85 -3.07 1.36
C LYS A 178 12.07 -4.17 2.10
N LYS A 179 10.77 -4.00 2.28
CA LYS A 179 9.90 -5.01 2.91
C LYS A 179 9.79 -6.28 2.06
N ALA A 180 9.73 -6.16 0.74
CA ALA A 180 9.72 -7.30 -0.16
C ALA A 180 10.98 -8.17 0.00
N VAL A 181 12.17 -7.55 0.06
CA VAL A 181 13.43 -8.27 0.32
C VAL A 181 13.42 -8.94 1.70
N GLN A 182 12.87 -8.30 2.73
CA GLN A 182 12.75 -8.92 4.05
C GLN A 182 11.84 -10.14 4.05
N ILE A 183 10.70 -10.07 3.34
CA ILE A 183 9.76 -11.19 3.19
C ILE A 183 10.45 -12.35 2.47
N GLU A 184 11.19 -12.08 1.39
CA GLU A 184 11.94 -13.11 0.66
C GLU A 184 12.95 -13.83 1.57
N ASN A 185 13.73 -13.06 2.34
CA ASN A 185 14.69 -13.64 3.30
C ASN A 185 14.00 -14.48 4.38
N MET A 186 12.85 -14.03 4.89
CA MET A 186 12.06 -14.80 5.85
C MET A 186 11.50 -16.08 5.22
N SER A 187 11.11 -16.02 3.95
CA SER A 187 10.62 -17.18 3.19
C SER A 187 11.71 -18.25 3.07
N ILE A 188 12.93 -17.87 2.67
CA ILE A 188 14.07 -18.80 2.60
C ILE A 188 14.35 -19.44 3.97
N LYS A 189 14.36 -18.64 5.04
CA LYS A 189 14.59 -19.17 6.39
C LYS A 189 13.49 -20.13 6.85
N LEU A 190 12.23 -19.91 6.45
CA LEU A 190 11.14 -20.84 6.74
C LEU A 190 11.30 -22.16 5.98
N GLU A 191 11.74 -22.12 4.72
CA GLU A 191 12.04 -23.31 3.93
C GLU A 191 13.17 -24.13 4.57
N GLU A 192 14.24 -23.48 5.04
CA GLU A 192 15.32 -24.15 5.78
C GLU A 192 14.82 -24.81 7.08
N MET A 193 13.92 -24.13 7.81
CA MET A 193 13.31 -24.69 9.02
C MET A 193 12.42 -25.89 8.72
N GLU A 194 11.68 -25.87 7.61
CA GLU A 194 10.86 -27.00 7.16
C GLU A 194 11.74 -28.20 6.83
N GLN A 195 12.82 -27.99 6.05
CA GLN A 195 13.79 -29.04 5.74
C GLN A 195 14.43 -29.64 6.99
N PHE A 196 14.80 -28.79 7.96
CA PHE A 196 15.35 -29.25 9.23
C PHE A 196 14.34 -30.09 10.04
N ALA A 197 13.08 -29.65 10.11
CA ALA A 197 12.02 -30.38 10.79
C ALA A 197 11.74 -31.73 10.13
N MET A 198 11.69 -31.78 8.79
CA MET A 198 11.54 -33.01 8.02
C MET A 198 12.70 -33.98 8.30
N GLY A 199 13.94 -33.51 8.25
CA GLY A 199 15.12 -34.31 8.54
C GLY A 199 15.10 -34.90 9.96
N THR A 200 14.76 -34.07 10.95
CA THR A 200 14.65 -34.51 12.35
C THR A 200 13.55 -35.57 12.54
N ASN A 201 12.40 -35.37 11.90
CA ASN A 201 11.28 -36.32 11.98
C ASN A 201 11.61 -37.66 11.30
N SER A 202 12.33 -37.63 10.18
CA SER A 202 12.82 -38.85 9.53
C SER A 202 13.69 -39.68 10.48
N ILE A 203 14.69 -39.05 11.12
CA ILE A 203 15.57 -39.73 12.08
C ILE A 203 14.79 -40.26 13.28
N LEU A 204 13.84 -39.48 13.82
CA LEU A 204 13.02 -39.90 14.95
C LEU A 204 12.16 -41.12 14.61
N ASN A 205 11.61 -41.19 13.40
CA ASN A 205 10.86 -42.36 12.94
C ASN A 205 11.75 -43.59 12.76
N GLU A 206 12.96 -43.45 12.23
CA GLU A 206 13.93 -44.55 12.17
C GLU A 206 14.29 -45.05 13.57
N MET A 207 14.54 -44.14 14.52
CA MET A 207 14.84 -44.49 15.91
C MET A 207 13.66 -45.22 16.56
N ARG A 208 12.42 -44.75 16.33
CA ARG A 208 11.21 -45.42 16.81
C ARG A 208 11.14 -46.86 16.29
N GLN A 209 11.35 -47.06 15.00
CA GLN A 209 11.32 -48.40 14.40
C GLN A 209 12.40 -49.32 14.99
N ARG A 210 13.64 -48.83 15.13
CA ARG A 210 14.72 -49.61 15.75
C ARG A 210 14.41 -50.02 17.19
N VAL A 211 13.72 -49.16 17.94
CA VAL A 211 13.28 -49.47 19.30
C VAL A 211 12.18 -50.54 19.29
N GLU A 212 11.21 -50.45 18.38
CA GLU A 212 10.18 -51.49 18.20
C GLU A 212 10.82 -52.84 17.89
N ASP A 213 11.73 -52.89 16.92
CA ASP A 213 12.46 -54.11 16.53
C ASP A 213 13.26 -54.70 17.72
N LEU A 214 13.90 -53.85 18.53
CA LEU A 214 14.65 -54.28 19.70
C LEU A 214 13.75 -54.85 20.80
N VAL A 215 12.55 -54.28 20.99
CA VAL A 215 11.56 -54.80 21.95
C VAL A 215 11.07 -56.18 21.51
N GLU A 216 10.78 -56.37 20.23
CA GLU A 216 10.39 -57.66 19.67
C GLU A 216 11.52 -58.69 19.84
N GLU A 217 12.76 -58.33 19.52
CA GLU A 217 13.91 -59.22 19.67
C GLU A 217 14.15 -59.59 21.14
N THR A 218 14.02 -58.62 22.05
CA THR A 218 14.13 -58.87 23.50
C THR A 218 13.04 -59.83 23.98
N SER A 219 11.82 -59.70 23.47
CA SER A 219 10.73 -60.63 23.77
C SER A 219 11.06 -62.05 23.30
N ARG A 220 11.57 -62.19 22.06
CA ARG A 220 12.00 -63.47 21.49
C ARG A 220 13.14 -64.11 22.29
N GLN A 221 14.12 -63.32 22.72
CA GLN A 221 15.22 -63.79 23.57
C GLN A 221 14.72 -64.29 24.92
N ARG A 222 13.78 -63.56 25.55
CA ARG A 222 13.17 -63.98 26.82
C ARG A 222 12.44 -65.31 26.69
N GLN A 223 11.69 -65.52 25.61
CA GLN A 223 10.99 -66.78 25.35
C GLN A 223 11.96 -67.95 25.23
N ARG A 224 13.03 -67.80 24.44
CA ARG A 224 14.07 -68.84 24.33
C ARG A 224 14.78 -69.12 25.64
N ALA A 225 15.03 -68.08 26.45
CA ALA A 225 15.65 -68.25 27.76
C ALA A 225 14.75 -69.10 28.69
N ALA A 226 13.44 -68.88 28.67
CA ALA A 226 12.48 -69.68 29.42
C ALA A 226 12.41 -71.14 28.93
N GLU A 227 12.45 -71.37 27.61
CA GLU A 227 12.53 -72.72 27.03
C GLU A 227 13.81 -73.46 27.44
N ASN A 228 14.96 -72.77 27.40
CA ASN A 228 16.24 -73.33 27.85
C ASN A 228 16.23 -73.65 29.34
N GLU A 229 15.62 -72.80 30.18
CA GLU A 229 15.48 -73.05 31.61
C GLU A 229 14.64 -74.30 31.88
N GLN A 230 13.53 -74.47 31.14
CA GLN A 230 12.70 -75.67 31.23
C GLN A 230 13.48 -76.93 30.85
N GLU A 231 14.23 -76.88 29.75
CA GLU A 231 15.02 -78.04 29.29
C GLU A 231 16.15 -78.37 30.28
N LEU A 232 16.81 -77.36 30.84
CA LEU A 232 17.82 -77.55 31.88
C LEU A 232 17.23 -78.20 33.14
N CYS A 233 16.01 -77.82 33.53
CA CYS A 233 15.30 -78.45 34.65
C CYS A 233 14.98 -79.92 34.38
N ARG A 234 14.52 -80.26 33.17
CA ARG A 234 14.28 -81.65 32.74
C ARG A 234 15.55 -82.49 32.81
N VAL A 235 16.63 -82.01 32.18
CA VAL A 235 17.93 -82.68 32.19
C VAL A 235 18.43 -82.91 33.61
N LYS A 236 18.30 -81.90 34.50
CA LYS A 236 18.67 -82.04 35.91
C LYS A 236 17.87 -83.14 36.61
N GLN A 237 16.57 -83.23 36.37
CA GLN A 237 15.72 -84.28 36.93
C GLN A 237 16.11 -85.68 36.41
N ASP A 238 16.44 -85.80 35.13
CA ASP A 238 16.91 -87.04 34.54
C ASP A 238 18.24 -87.49 35.16
N PHE A 239 19.17 -86.56 35.40
CA PHE A 239 20.43 -86.85 36.09
C PHE A 239 20.23 -87.31 37.53
N GLU A 240 19.32 -86.70 38.30
CA GLU A 240 19.02 -87.16 39.67
C GLU A 240 18.36 -88.55 39.66
N SER A 241 17.49 -88.81 38.69
CA SER A 241 16.87 -90.14 38.49
C SER A 241 17.93 -91.19 38.17
N LEU A 242 18.86 -90.89 37.26
CA LEU A 242 19.99 -91.75 36.91
C LEU A 242 20.90 -92.00 38.11
N LYS A 243 21.21 -90.97 38.90
CA LYS A 243 22.02 -91.10 40.12
C LYS A 243 21.36 -92.02 41.16
N SER A 244 20.05 -91.91 41.36
CA SER A 244 19.27 -92.83 42.23
C SER A 244 19.33 -94.27 41.72
N TYR A 245 19.18 -94.45 40.39
CA TYR A 245 19.29 -95.77 39.76
C TYR A 245 20.67 -96.40 39.95
N VAL A 246 21.75 -95.65 39.72
CA VAL A 246 23.13 -96.12 39.95
C VAL A 246 23.36 -96.46 41.42
N SER A 247 22.87 -95.63 42.36
CA SER A 247 22.99 -95.91 43.81
C SER A 247 22.28 -97.21 44.20
N THR A 248 21.11 -97.46 43.60
CA THR A 248 20.37 -98.73 43.78
C THR A 248 21.16 -99.91 43.23
N LEU A 249 21.73 -99.79 42.03
CA LEU A 249 22.57 -100.83 41.43
C LEU A 249 23.82 -101.14 42.27
N ILE A 250 24.46 -100.12 42.86
CA ILE A 250 25.59 -100.30 43.77
C ILE A 250 25.15 -101.10 45.00
N SER A 251 24.03 -100.74 45.64
CA SER A 251 23.48 -101.47 46.79
C SER A 251 23.15 -102.94 46.48
N VAL A 252 22.53 -103.20 45.32
CA VAL A 252 22.27 -104.57 44.85
C VAL A 252 23.58 -105.33 44.66
N ARG A 253 24.59 -104.71 44.02
CA ARG A 253 25.92 -105.31 43.85
C ARG A 253 26.58 -105.63 45.18
N GLU A 254 26.53 -104.73 46.15
CA GLU A 254 27.09 -104.94 47.49
C GLU A 254 26.39 -106.08 48.23
N THR A 255 25.07 -106.16 48.12
CA THR A 255 24.26 -107.26 48.67
C THR A 255 24.65 -108.60 48.03
N LEU A 256 24.78 -108.65 46.71
CA LEU A 256 25.22 -109.85 45.98
C LEU A 256 26.64 -110.27 46.38
N LEU A 257 27.59 -109.33 46.48
CA LEU A 257 28.95 -109.62 46.93
C LEU A 257 28.98 -110.13 48.38
N SER A 258 28.11 -109.62 49.25
CA SER A 258 27.96 -110.12 50.62
C SER A 258 27.41 -111.55 50.65
N SER A 259 26.35 -111.82 49.89
CA SER A 259 25.79 -113.17 49.73
C SER A 259 26.85 -114.14 49.19
N GLU A 260 27.61 -113.75 48.18
CA GLU A 260 28.69 -114.56 47.60
C GLU A 260 29.74 -114.95 48.67
N LYS A 261 30.18 -113.98 49.50
CA LYS A 261 31.08 -114.27 50.63
C LYS A 261 30.47 -115.24 51.64
N GLN A 262 29.17 -115.12 51.91
CA GLN A 262 28.47 -116.06 52.78
C GLN A 262 28.43 -117.46 52.17
N PHE A 263 28.14 -117.59 50.88
CA PHE A 263 28.15 -118.87 50.15
C PHE A 263 29.54 -119.52 50.20
N GLN A 264 30.61 -118.77 49.90
CA GLN A 264 31.99 -119.28 50.03
C GLN A 264 32.34 -119.75 51.45
N THR A 265 31.80 -119.07 52.47
CA THR A 265 31.98 -119.48 53.88
C THR A 265 31.28 -120.81 54.16
N ILE A 266 30.06 -120.97 53.64
CA ILE A 266 29.28 -122.21 53.74
C ILE A 266 29.99 -123.35 53.01
N GLU A 267 30.46 -123.13 51.77
CA GLU A 267 31.21 -124.13 50.99
C GLU A 267 32.45 -124.62 51.74
N LYS A 268 33.26 -123.72 52.32
CA LYS A 268 34.41 -124.10 53.17
C LYS A 268 34.02 -124.94 54.38
N HIS A 269 32.84 -124.72 54.96
CA HIS A 269 32.32 -125.54 56.06
C HIS A 269 31.89 -126.94 55.59
N PHE A 270 31.48 -127.13 54.33
CA PHE A 270 31.17 -128.46 53.76
C PHE A 270 32.41 -129.21 53.27
N GLU A 271 33.44 -128.52 52.77
CA GLU A 271 34.68 -129.15 52.33
C GLU A 271 35.53 -129.68 53.51
N ARG A 272 35.54 -128.98 54.65
CA ARG A 272 36.36 -129.37 55.82
C ARG A 272 36.01 -130.77 56.40
N PRO A 273 34.73 -131.18 56.52
CA PRO A 273 34.34 -132.55 56.84
C PRO A 273 34.78 -133.59 55.80
N LEU A 274 34.74 -133.26 54.50
CA LEU A 274 35.13 -134.17 53.41
C LEU A 274 36.65 -134.45 53.41
N LEU A 275 37.47 -133.42 53.63
CA LEU A 275 38.92 -133.59 53.84
C LEU A 275 39.22 -134.39 55.12
N ASN A 276 38.53 -134.11 56.22
CA ASN A 276 38.71 -134.86 57.46
C ASN A 276 38.30 -136.33 57.32
N THR A 277 37.25 -136.66 56.55
CA THR A 277 36.86 -138.05 56.28
C THR A 277 37.80 -138.76 55.30
N MET A 278 38.37 -138.06 54.31
CA MET A 278 39.44 -138.58 53.46
C MET A 278 40.73 -138.87 54.25
N ASP A 279 41.15 -137.99 55.16
CA ASP A 279 42.33 -138.24 56.01
C ASP A 279 42.15 -139.43 56.97
N ILE A 280 40.92 -139.67 57.45
CA ILE A 280 40.60 -140.83 58.30
C ILE A 280 40.59 -142.13 57.47
N THR A 281 40.21 -142.08 56.19
CA THR A 281 40.25 -143.24 55.29
C THR A 281 41.66 -143.55 54.77
N TRP A 282 42.55 -142.57 54.60
CA TRP A 282 43.97 -142.80 54.28
C TRP A 282 44.81 -143.28 55.47
N ARG A 283 44.46 -142.93 56.71
CA ARG A 283 45.14 -143.43 57.94
C ARG A 283 44.68 -144.82 58.41
N SER A 284 43.69 -145.41 57.75
CA SER A 284 43.12 -146.73 58.11
C SER A 284 43.43 -147.82 57.08
N GLY A 285 44.46 -147.62 56.25
CA GLY A 285 45.06 -148.65 55.38
C GLY A 285 46.28 -149.28 56.00
#